data_AF-A0A920Q7L0-F1
#
_entry.id   AF-A0A920Q7L0-F1
#
_cell.length_a   1.000
_cell.length_b   1.000
_cell.length_c   1.000
_cell.angle_alpha   90.00
_cell.angle_beta   90.00
_cell.angle_gamma   90.00
#
_symmetry.space_group_name_H-M   'P 1'
#
loop_
_entity.id
_entity.type
_entity.pdbx_description
1 polymer ?
#
loop_
_entity_poly.entity_id
_entity_poly.type
_entity_poly.pdbx_seq_one_letter_code
_entity_poly.pdbx_strand_id
1 'polypeptide(L)'
;MANAGVDGFNLIYSVTPGTFVDFIEGVVPILQKRGLMQKEYAPGPLREKLFGNGRLPDRHPGAGWRIPEFFLAPSFSFTTCRRILERSRIGFAFKESNFPD
;
A
#
# COMPACT_ATOMS: atom_id res chain seq x y z
N MET A 1 -15.27 -13.69 -16.42
CA MET A 1 -14.32 -13.19 -15.40
C MET A 1 -14.57 -13.87 -14.05
N ALA A 2 -15.81 -13.87 -13.53
CA ALA A 2 -16.14 -14.44 -12.23
C ALA A 2 -15.89 -15.95 -12.05
N ASN A 3 -15.92 -16.76 -13.13
CA ASN A 3 -15.82 -18.23 -13.00
C ASN A 3 -14.42 -18.74 -12.63
N ALA A 4 -13.38 -17.92 -12.76
CA ALA A 4 -12.00 -18.29 -12.40
C ALA A 4 -11.51 -17.65 -11.09
N GLY A 5 -12.34 -16.86 -10.40
CA GLY A 5 -11.98 -16.20 -9.15
C GLY A 5 -10.86 -15.15 -9.27
N VAL A 6 -10.73 -14.50 -10.42
CA VAL A 6 -9.70 -13.48 -10.69
C VAL A 6 -10.30 -12.08 -10.61
N ASP A 7 -9.64 -11.19 -9.85
CA ASP A 7 -10.09 -9.82 -9.61
C ASP A 7 -9.60 -8.80 -10.66
N GLY A 8 -8.53 -9.11 -11.41
CA GLY A 8 -7.96 -8.20 -12.39
C GLY A 8 -6.90 -8.83 -13.29
N PHE A 9 -6.45 -8.07 -14.28
CA PHE A 9 -5.46 -8.51 -15.26
C PHE A 9 -4.20 -7.64 -15.19
N ASN A 10 -3.04 -8.28 -15.33
CA ASN A 10 -1.81 -7.57 -15.65
C ASN A 10 -1.62 -7.60 -17.18
N LEU A 11 -1.72 -6.44 -17.84
CA LEU A 11 -1.64 -6.35 -19.29
C LEU A 11 -0.17 -6.32 -19.73
N ILE A 12 0.26 -7.32 -20.49
CA ILE A 12 1.59 -7.38 -21.11
C ILE A 12 1.49 -6.77 -22.51
N TYR A 13 2.49 -5.97 -22.89
CA TYR A 13 2.54 -5.32 -24.21
C TYR A 13 3.49 -6.04 -25.16
N SER A 14 3.18 -5.97 -26.46
CA SER A 14 4.08 -6.42 -27.53
C SER A 14 4.75 -5.25 -28.25
N VAL A 15 4.08 -4.08 -28.32
CA VAL A 15 4.62 -2.85 -28.92
C VAL A 15 4.23 -1.64 -28.05
N THR A 16 5.22 -0.86 -27.62
CA THR A 16 4.99 0.37 -26.83
C THR A 16 5.04 1.59 -27.74
N PRO A 17 4.07 2.52 -27.70
CA PRO A 17 2.84 2.56 -26.88
C PRO A 17 1.60 1.94 -27.54
N GLY A 18 1.71 1.41 -28.77
CA GLY A 18 0.56 0.99 -29.60
C GLY A 18 -0.40 0.00 -28.93
N THR A 19 0.13 -1.02 -28.23
CA THR A 19 -0.72 -2.02 -27.57
C THR A 19 -1.65 -1.42 -26.50
N PHE A 20 -1.25 -0.34 -25.83
CA PHE A 20 -2.11 0.33 -24.84
C PHE A 20 -3.19 1.17 -25.51
N VAL A 21 -2.87 1.85 -26.60
CA VAL A 21 -3.84 2.66 -27.37
C VAL A 21 -4.94 1.75 -27.92
N ASP A 22 -4.57 0.65 -28.57
CA ASP A 22 -5.52 -0.31 -29.14
C ASP A 22 -6.45 -0.90 -28.06
N PHE A 23 -5.91 -1.17 -26.86
CA PHE A 23 -6.71 -1.67 -25.74
C PHE A 23 -7.68 -0.61 -25.22
N ILE A 24 -7.22 0.64 -25.08
CA ILE A 24 -8.04 1.76 -24.58
C ILE A 24 -9.16 2.10 -25.58
N GLU A 25 -8.88 2.11 -26.87
CA GLU A 25 -9.86 2.47 -27.89
C GLU A 25 -10.81 1.32 -28.22
N GLY A 26 -10.30 0.08 -28.27
CA GLY A 26 -11.10 -1.09 -28.65
C GLY A 26 -11.81 -1.77 -27.48
N VAL A 27 -11.08 -2.09 -26.41
CA VAL A 27 -11.56 -3.00 -25.36
C VAL A 27 -12.26 -2.27 -24.21
N VAL A 28 -11.69 -1.15 -23.76
CA VAL A 28 -12.23 -0.39 -22.61
C VAL A 28 -13.71 0.00 -22.79
N PRO A 29 -14.17 0.51 -23.95
CA PRO A 29 -15.58 0.88 -24.11
C PRO A 29 -16.53 -0.31 -23.98
N ILE A 30 -16.11 -1.50 -24.43
CA ILE A 30 -16.89 -2.73 -24.32
C ILE A 30 -16.97 -3.17 -22.85
N LEU A 31 -15.84 -3.14 -22.12
CA LEU A 31 -15.82 -3.51 -20.71
C LEU A 31 -16.64 -2.54 -19.84
N GLN A 32 -16.57 -1.24 -20.13
CA GLN A 32 -17.39 -0.23 -19.45
C GLN A 32 -18.88 -0.37 -19.75
N LYS A 33 -19.27 -0.70 -20.99
CA LYS A 33 -20.68 -0.99 -21.35
C LYS A 33 -21.22 -2.21 -20.60
N ARG A 34 -20.36 -3.19 -20.31
CA ARG A 34 -20.71 -4.40 -19.55
C ARG A 34 -20.60 -4.24 -18.03
N GLY A 35 -20.22 -3.05 -17.54
CA GLY A 35 -20.03 -2.80 -16.11
C GLY A 35 -18.85 -3.54 -15.49
N LEU A 36 -17.89 -4.02 -16.30
CA LEU A 36 -16.72 -4.78 -15.84
C LEU A 36 -15.49 -3.90 -15.62
N MET A 37 -15.56 -2.62 -15.97
CA MET A 37 -14.47 -1.67 -15.82
C MET A 37 -15.01 -0.31 -15.37
N GLN A 38 -14.26 0.35 -14.50
CA GLN A 38 -14.60 1.68 -14.01
C GLN A 38 -14.59 2.73 -15.13
N LYS A 39 -15.44 3.76 -14.99
CA LYS A 39 -15.49 4.92 -15.89
C LYS A 39 -14.72 6.10 -15.33
N GLU A 40 -14.67 6.22 -14.01
CA GLU A 40 -14.01 7.28 -13.27
C GLU A 40 -13.25 6.68 -12.09
N TYR A 41 -12.22 7.39 -11.62
CA TYR A 41 -11.45 6.96 -10.45
C TYR A 41 -12.08 7.49 -9.17
N ALA A 42 -12.24 6.63 -8.18
CA ALA A 42 -12.53 7.06 -6.82
C ALA A 42 -11.37 7.92 -6.25
N PRO A 43 -11.66 8.88 -5.36
CA PRO A 43 -10.65 9.63 -4.62
C PRO A 43 -9.86 8.71 -3.67
N GLY A 44 -8.78 9.24 -3.09
CA GLY A 44 -7.97 8.53 -2.10
C GLY A 44 -6.80 7.71 -2.67
N PRO A 45 -6.03 7.02 -1.80
CA PRO A 45 -4.85 6.25 -2.17
C PRO A 45 -5.20 4.96 -2.93
N LEU A 46 -4.23 4.41 -3.67
CA LEU A 46 -4.42 3.18 -4.46
C LEU A 46 -5.04 2.03 -3.66
N ARG A 47 -4.61 1.82 -2.41
CA ARG A 47 -5.14 0.74 -1.56
C ARG A 47 -6.63 0.92 -1.25
N GLU A 48 -7.08 2.16 -1.09
CA GLU A 48 -8.49 2.46 -0.90
C GLU A 48 -9.29 2.15 -2.16
N LYS A 49 -8.76 2.47 -3.34
CA LYS A 49 -9.40 2.14 -4.61
C LYS A 49 -9.52 0.63 -4.85
N LEU A 50 -8.56 -0.15 -4.37
CA LEU A 50 -8.52 -1.61 -4.55
C LEU A 50 -9.29 -2.38 -3.46
N PHE A 51 -9.23 -1.93 -2.20
CA PHE A 51 -9.71 -2.70 -1.04
C PHE A 51 -10.68 -1.93 -0.14
N GLY A 52 -11.02 -0.68 -0.46
CA GLY A 52 -11.91 0.17 0.33
C GLY A 52 -11.29 0.76 1.61
N ASN A 53 -10.01 0.49 1.91
CA ASN A 53 -9.31 1.07 3.05
C ASN A 53 -7.90 1.51 2.65
N GLY A 54 -7.51 2.73 2.99
CA GLY A 54 -6.16 3.25 2.71
C GLY A 54 -5.04 2.55 3.48
N ARG A 55 -5.35 1.95 4.65
CA ARG A 55 -4.38 1.28 5.52
C ARG A 55 -4.43 -0.24 5.34
N LEU A 56 -3.31 -0.90 5.68
CA LEU A 56 -3.25 -2.35 5.74
C LEU A 56 -4.29 -2.91 6.74
N PRO A 57 -4.91 -4.07 6.51
CA PRO A 57 -5.75 -4.68 7.53
C PRO A 57 -4.88 -5.19 8.70
N ASP A 58 -5.45 -5.34 9.89
CA ASP A 58 -4.68 -5.73 11.08
C ASP A 58 -4.07 -7.13 10.98
N ARG A 59 -4.65 -8.00 10.13
CA ARG A 59 -4.09 -9.32 9.79
C ARG A 59 -2.80 -9.26 8.95
N HIS A 60 -2.50 -8.12 8.32
CA HIS A 60 -1.33 -8.01 7.45
C HIS A 60 -0.06 -7.87 8.29
N PRO A 61 1.03 -8.62 8.02
CA PRO A 61 2.26 -8.56 8.82
C PRO A 61 2.81 -7.15 9.02
N GLY A 62 2.69 -6.30 7.99
CA GLY A 62 3.06 -4.88 8.04
C GLY A 62 2.24 -4.02 9.03
N ALA A 63 1.08 -4.48 9.50
CA ALA A 63 0.30 -3.75 10.51
C ALA A 63 0.94 -3.77 11.90
N GLY A 64 1.72 -4.82 12.22
CA GLY A 64 2.42 -4.94 13.51
C GLY A 64 3.60 -3.97 13.67
N TRP A 65 4.04 -3.35 12.58
CA TRP A 65 5.14 -2.37 12.56
C TRP A 65 4.66 -0.92 12.57
N ARG A 66 3.36 -0.69 12.83
CA ARG A 66 2.85 0.66 13.03
C ARG A 66 3.44 1.24 14.30
N ILE A 67 4.08 2.40 14.20
CA ILE A 67 4.40 3.19 15.37
C ILE A 67 3.09 3.55 16.10
N PRO A 68 2.95 3.20 17.38
CA PRO A 68 1.82 3.68 18.17
C PRO A 68 1.85 5.21 18.23
N GLU A 69 0.68 5.86 18.11
CA GLU A 69 0.53 7.32 18.21
C GLU A 69 1.21 7.89 19.47
N PHE A 70 1.30 7.07 20.54
CA PHE A 70 1.99 7.37 21.79
C PHE A 70 3.48 7.73 21.64
N PHE A 71 4.17 7.25 20.60
CA PHE A 71 5.58 7.58 20.34
C PHE A 71 5.78 8.96 19.69
N LEU A 72 4.72 9.62 19.22
CA LEU A 72 4.77 10.93 18.57
C LEU A 72 4.51 12.10 19.53
N ALA A 73 4.32 11.83 20.82
CA ALA A 73 4.14 12.90 21.82
C ALA A 73 5.47 13.64 22.07
N PRO A 74 5.51 14.98 21.95
CA PRO A 74 6.74 15.78 22.04
C PRO A 74 7.38 15.83 23.45
N SER A 75 6.78 15.18 24.45
CA SER A 75 7.24 15.19 25.85
C SER A 75 8.08 13.97 26.25
N PHE A 76 8.41 13.06 25.32
CA PHE A 76 9.18 11.86 25.63
C PHE A 76 10.69 12.13 25.64
N SER A 77 11.24 12.32 26.83
CA SER A 77 12.69 12.32 27.05
C SER A 77 13.29 10.95 26.71
N PHE A 78 14.40 10.96 25.96
CA PHE A 78 15.18 9.81 25.49
C PHE A 78 15.43 8.73 26.56
N THR A 79 15.49 9.12 27.83
CA THR A 79 15.75 8.23 28.98
C THR A 79 14.65 7.19 29.22
N THR A 80 13.41 7.47 28.81
CA THR A 80 12.28 6.54 29.03
C THR A 80 12.20 5.46 27.94
N CYS A 81 12.73 5.73 26.75
CA CYS A 81 12.72 4.78 25.63
C CYS A 81 13.55 3.52 25.91
N ARG A 82 14.69 3.66 26.62
CA ARG A 82 15.59 2.54 26.99
C ARG A 82 14.87 1.48 27.86
N ARG A 83 13.97 1.89 28.75
CA ARG A 83 13.30 1.00 29.71
C ARG A 83 12.17 0.15 29.10
N ILE A 84 11.60 0.59 27.97
CA ILE A 84 10.54 -0.13 27.25
C ILE A 84 11.16 -1.13 26.26
N LEU A 85 12.26 -0.74 25.60
CA LEU A 85 12.98 -1.61 24.65
C LEU A 85 13.74 -2.76 25.33
N GLU A 86 14.14 -2.64 26.60
CA GLU A 86 14.75 -3.75 27.36
C GLU A 86 13.76 -4.85 27.77
N ARG A 87 12.44 -4.56 27.78
CA ARG A 87 11.38 -5.52 28.14
C ARG A 87 10.82 -6.28 26.94
N SER A 88 10.96 -5.75 25.74
CA SER A 88 10.59 -6.41 24.50
C SER A 88 11.81 -7.12 23.93
N ARG A 89 11.71 -8.43 23.69
CA ARG A 89 12.73 -9.30 23.06
C ARG A 89 13.01 -8.94 21.59
N ILE A 90 13.04 -7.65 21.25
CA ILE A 90 13.22 -7.14 19.90
C ILE A 90 14.65 -6.60 19.84
N GLY A 91 15.56 -7.41 19.28
CA GLY A 91 16.93 -6.98 19.00
C GLY A 91 16.93 -5.92 17.90
N PHE A 92 16.86 -4.65 18.26
CA PHE A 92 17.12 -3.53 17.36
C PHE A 92 18.54 -3.03 17.62
N ALA A 93 19.48 -3.43 16.76
CA ALA A 93 20.82 -2.84 16.74
C ALA A 93 20.71 -1.44 16.11
N PHE A 94 20.53 -0.43 16.95
CA PHE A 94 20.66 0.96 16.54
C PHE A 94 22.16 1.22 16.26
N LYS A 95 22.56 1.10 14.99
CA LYS A 95 23.90 1.49 14.56
C LYS A 95 23.92 3.03 14.55
N GLU A 96 24.55 3.62 15.55
CA GLU A 96 24.92 5.03 15.57
C GLU A 96 25.81 5.31 14.35
N SER A 97 25.21 5.78 13.26
CA SER A 97 25.94 6.49 12.22
C SER A 97 25.91 7.97 12.59
N ASN A 98 27.01 8.44 13.15
CA ASN A 98 27.31 9.86 13.36
C ASN A 98 26.91 10.69 12.12
N PHE A 99 25.98 11.62 12.30
CA PHE A 99 25.82 12.77 11.43
C PHE A 99 26.43 13.96 12.18
N PRO A 100 27.41 14.69 11.61
CA PRO A 100 27.95 15.88 12.25
C PRO A 100 26.96 17.06 12.14
N ASP A 101 27.12 18.00 13.07
CA ASP A 101 26.25 19.15 13.37
C ASP A 101 25.73 19.96 12.16
#